data_AF-A0A1B0CD15-F1
#
_entry.id   AF-A0A1B0CD15-F1
#
_cell.length_a   1.000
_cell.length_b   1.000
_cell.length_c   1.000
_cell.angle_alpha   90.00
_cell.angle_beta   90.00
_cell.angle_gamma   90.00
#
_symmetry.space_group_name_H-M   'P 1'
#
loop_
_entity.id
_entity.type
_entity.pdbx_description
1 polymer ?
#
loop_
_entity_poly.entity_id
_entity_poly.type
_entity_poly.pdbx_seq_one_letter_code
_entity_poly.pdbx_strand_id
1 'polypeptide(L)' 'MSIVKISDMDIRNNKHRKDVSNFDRQFTSEKTDLTPTDKLFMMNLDQTEFMGFSYLNPEFVQHI' A
#
# COMPACT_ATOMS: atom_id res chain seq x y z
N MET A 1 26.07 29.18 -13.70
CA MET A 1 24.66 28.73 -13.69
C MET A 1 24.53 27.58 -14.66
N SER A 2 24.60 26.33 -14.20
CA SER A 2 24.25 25.19 -15.05
C SER A 2 22.74 25.03 -14.99
N ILE A 3 22.09 25.22 -16.14
CA ILE A 3 20.68 24.91 -16.33
C ILE A 3 20.55 23.40 -16.20
N VAL A 4 19.92 22.93 -15.12
CA VAL A 4 19.50 21.53 -15.00
C VAL A 4 18.52 21.29 -16.15
N LYS A 5 18.85 20.34 -17.03
CA LYS A 5 17.95 20.01 -18.14
C LYS A 5 16.71 19.40 -17.52
N ILE A 6 15.54 19.88 -17.93
CA ILE A 6 14.24 19.32 -17.55
C ILE A 6 14.14 17.82 -17.91
N SER A 7 15.03 17.30 -18.77
CA SER A 7 15.19 15.86 -19.05
C SER A 7 15.73 15.02 -17.88
N ASP A 8 16.31 15.64 -16.85
CA ASP A 8 16.82 14.94 -15.66
C ASP A 8 15.73 14.77 -14.58
N MET A 9 14.52 15.26 -14.84
CA MET A 9 13.36 14.99 -14.02
C MET A 9 12.81 13.62 -14.43
N ASP A 10 13.23 12.58 -13.72
CA ASP A 10 12.79 11.19 -13.92
C ASP A 10 11.26 11.11 -13.82
N ILE A 11 10.58 11.14 -14.97
CA ILE A 11 9.14 10.95 -15.09
C ILE A 11 8.87 9.45 -14.86
N ARG A 12 8.92 9.05 -13.58
CA ARG A 12 8.58 7.73 -13.01
C ARG A 12 8.77 6.55 -13.97
N ASN A 13 10.02 6.10 -14.09
CA ASN A 13 10.36 4.89 -14.84
C ASN A 13 9.92 3.60 -14.10
N ASN A 14 8.64 3.23 -14.23
CA ASN A 14 8.10 1.97 -13.70
C ASN A 14 8.43 0.82 -14.66
N LYS A 15 9.51 0.09 -14.40
CA LYS A 15 10.09 -0.87 -15.36
C LYS A 15 9.32 -2.19 -15.45
N HIS A 16 8.57 -2.55 -14.41
CA HIS A 16 7.80 -3.79 -14.31
C HIS A 16 6.62 -3.62 -13.34
N ARG A 17 5.56 -4.42 -13.47
CA ARG A 17 4.39 -4.46 -12.55
C ARG A 17 4.72 -4.73 -11.06
N LYS A 18 5.96 -5.06 -10.74
CA LYS A 18 6.47 -5.38 -9.38
C LYS A 18 7.65 -4.50 -9.02
N ASP A 19 7.88 -3.42 -9.77
CA ASP A 19 8.94 -2.48 -9.48
C ASP A 19 8.62 -1.76 -8.16
N VAL A 20 9.53 -1.88 -7.21
CA VAL A 20 9.42 -1.26 -5.88
C VAL A 20 10.55 -0.26 -5.64
N SER A 21 11.23 0.19 -6.69
CA SER A 21 12.38 1.11 -6.60
C SER A 21 12.07 2.44 -5.92
N ASN A 22 10.80 2.86 -5.89
CA ASN A 22 10.34 4.07 -5.20
C ASN A 22 9.98 3.85 -3.72
N PHE A 23 10.15 2.63 -3.19
CA PHE A 23 9.89 2.28 -1.80
C PHE A 23 11.21 1.98 -1.09
N ASP A 24 11.27 2.27 0.22
CA ASP A 24 12.42 1.89 1.04
C ASP A 24 12.54 0.36 1.09
N ARG A 25 13.78 -0.14 0.92
CA ARG A 25 14.07 -1.56 1.00
C ARG A 25 13.74 -2.17 2.34
N GLN A 26 13.74 -1.39 3.43
CA GLN A 26 13.34 -1.90 4.74
C GLN A 26 11.96 -2.56 4.65
N PHE A 27 10.98 -1.91 4.02
CA PHE A 27 9.63 -2.46 3.88
C PHE A 27 9.53 -3.57 2.84
N THR A 28 10.21 -3.44 1.69
CA THR A 28 10.08 -4.42 0.60
C THR A 28 10.82 -5.73 0.87
N SER A 29 11.74 -5.73 1.83
CA SER A 29 12.52 -6.91 2.23
C SER A 29 11.88 -7.68 3.38
N GLU A 30 10.97 -7.04 4.13
CA GLU A 30 10.19 -7.69 5.16
C GLU A 30 9.23 -8.73 4.57
N LYS A 31 8.87 -9.73 5.39
CA LYS A 31 7.88 -10.73 4.99
C LYS A 31 6.49 -10.11 4.92
N THR A 32 5.67 -10.59 3.99
CA THR A 32 4.29 -10.16 3.80
C THR A 32 3.34 -10.86 4.78
N ASP A 33 3.65 -10.77 6.07
CA ASP A 33 2.92 -11.43 7.15
C ASP A 33 2.14 -10.42 7.98
N LEU A 34 0.98 -10.83 8.50
CA LEU A 34 0.23 -10.05 9.47
C LEU A 34 0.81 -10.27 10.88
N THR A 35 1.01 -9.19 11.63
CA THR A 35 1.38 -9.29 13.04
C THR A 35 0.32 -10.09 13.81
N PRO A 36 0.69 -11.13 14.57
CA PRO A 36 -0.27 -11.87 15.38
C PRO A 36 -1.02 -10.98 16.36
N THR A 37 -2.33 -11.15 16.45
CA THR A 37 -3.20 -10.38 17.34
C THR A 37 -3.47 -11.12 18.65
N ASP A 38 -3.54 -10.38 19.76
CA ASP A 38 -3.96 -10.93 21.05
C ASP A 38 -5.49 -11.04 21.11
N LYS A 39 -6.00 -12.26 21.35
CA LYS A 39 -7.44 -12.54 21.40
C LYS A 39 -8.15 -11.78 22.53
N LEU A 40 -7.51 -11.61 23.69
CA LEU A 40 -8.10 -10.87 24.80
C LEU A 40 -8.19 -9.38 24.47
N PHE A 41 -7.17 -8.84 23.80
CA PHE A 41 -7.22 -7.47 23.31
C PHE A 41 -8.36 -7.27 22.31
N MET A 42 -8.51 -8.17 21.33
CA MET A 42 -9.59 -8.10 20.34
C MET A 42 -10.99 -8.19 20.95
N MET A 43 -11.19 -9.05 21.95
CA MET A 43 -12.49 -9.23 22.61
C MET A 43 -12.93 -8.00 23.41
N ASN A 44 -11.98 -7.15 23.83
CA ASN A 44 -12.25 -5.95 24.60
C ASN A 44 -12.50 -4.70 23.73
N LEU A 45 -12.44 -4.84 22.40
CA LEU A 45 -12.74 -3.73 21.47
C LEU A 45 -14.25 -3.59 21.28
N ASP A 46 -14.77 -2.37 21.33
CA ASP A 46 -16.14 -2.07 20.92
C ASP A 46 -16.27 -2.21 19.39
N GLN A 47 -16.91 -3.30 18.94
CA GLN A 47 -17.10 -3.57 17.52
C GLN A 47 -18.09 -2.59 16.85
N THR A 48 -18.92 -1.90 17.63
CA THR A 48 -19.92 -0.98 17.08
C THR A 48 -19.29 0.27 16.47
N GLU A 49 -18.07 0.63 16.89
CA GLU A 49 -17.29 1.74 16.30
C GLU A 49 -16.93 1.49 14.82
N PHE A 50 -16.93 0.23 14.38
CA PHE A 50 -16.62 -0.16 13.00
C PHE A 50 -17.86 -0.41 12.13
N MET A 51 -19.07 -0.13 12.63
CA MET A 51 -20.29 -0.23 11.84
C MET A 51 -20.23 0.71 10.62
N GLY A 52 -20.56 0.17 9.44
CA GLY A 52 -20.50 0.92 8.19
C GLY A 52 -19.11 1.03 7.56
N PHE A 53 -18.08 0.38 8.13
CA PHE A 53 -16.73 0.36 7.55
C PHE A 53 -16.65 -0.38 6.22
N SER A 54 -17.47 -1.42 6.03
CA SER A 54 -17.46 -2.22 4.80
C SER A 54 -17.90 -1.40 3.59
N TYR A 55 -17.01 -1.27 2.61
CA TYR A 55 -17.27 -0.62 1.33
C TYR A 55 -16.77 -1.49 0.18
N LEU A 56 -17.57 -1.61 -0.87
CA LEU A 56 -17.16 -2.17 -2.16
C LEU A 56 -17.41 -1.12 -3.23
N ASN A 57 -16.43 -0.88 -4.09
CA ASN A 57 -16.62 0.01 -5.22
C ASN A 57 -17.63 -0.61 -6.21
N PRO A 58 -18.81 0.01 -6.45
CA PRO A 58 -19.83 -0.54 -7.34
C PRO A 58 -19.38 -0.60 -8.81
N GLU A 59 -18.38 0.22 -9.19
CA GLU A 59 -17.84 0.27 -10.56
C GLU A 59 -16.67 -0.71 -10.77
N PHE A 60 -16.34 -1.55 -9.78
CA PHE A 60 -15.23 -2.48 -9.91
C PHE A 60 -15.59 -3.66 -10.82
N VAL A 61 -15.14 -3.60 -12.07
CA VAL A 61 -15.27 -4.70 -13.04
C VAL A 61 -14.00 -5.57 -13.01
N GLN A 62 -14.13 -6.81 -12.53
CA GLN A 62 -13.04 -7.78 -12.56
C GLN A 62 -12.94 -8.39 -13.96
N HIS A 63 -11.86 -8.07 -14.70
CA HIS A 63 -11.51 -8.80 -15.91
C HIS A 63 -10.93 -10.16 -15.49
N ILE A 64 -11.67 -11.24 -15.81
CA ILE A 64 -11.25 -12.63 -15.63
C ILE A 64 -10.52 -13.08 -16.90
#